data_AF-A0A835UBJ4-F1
#
_entry.id   AF-A0A835UBJ4-F1
#
_cell.length_a   1.000
_cell.length_b   1.000
_cell.length_c   1.000
_cell.angle_alpha   90.00
_cell.angle_beta   90.00
_cell.angle_gamma   90.00
#
_symmetry.space_group_name_H-M   'P 1'
#
loop_
_entity.id
_entity.type
_entity.pdbx_description
1 polymer ?
#
loop_
_entity_poly.entity_id
_entity_poly.type
_entity_poly.pdbx_seq_one_letter_code
_entity_poly.pdbx_strand_id
1 'polypeptide(L)'
;MCSRSVSTTRYDYYTIGTYDFVNDRYVPDGASPDNDTGLRFDYGNFYASKTFFDEGKRRRIIWGWSNESDTHQDDWAKGWAGIQTIPRALWLDSNGRQVVQWPIEEVDKLRHKEVGIYQRVMKCGGVHKIEQIQTAQADVESPSTCFQA
;
A
#
# COMPACT_ATOMS: atom_id res chain seq x y z
N MET A 1 14.77 -8.11 5.13
CA MET A 1 13.49 -8.40 4.44
C MET A 1 13.80 -9.01 3.09
N CYS A 2 13.16 -10.12 2.76
CA CYS A 2 13.18 -10.74 1.44
C CYS A 2 11.76 -10.74 0.87
N SER A 3 11.61 -10.48 -0.44
CA SER A 3 10.30 -10.41 -1.10
C SER A 3 10.28 -11.21 -2.39
N ARG A 4 9.11 -11.78 -2.71
CA ARG A 4 8.88 -12.58 -3.92
C ARG A 4 7.50 -12.29 -4.52
N SER A 5 7.49 -12.02 -5.81
CA SER A 5 6.27 -11.98 -6.62
C SER A 5 5.92 -13.37 -7.13
N VAL A 6 4.67 -13.79 -6.96
CA VAL A 6 4.18 -15.11 -7.39
C VAL A 6 3.19 -14.93 -8.53
N SER A 7 3.57 -15.33 -9.75
CA SER A 7 2.75 -15.12 -10.95
C SER A 7 1.41 -15.85 -10.92
N THR A 8 1.35 -17.02 -10.27
CA THR A 8 0.13 -17.84 -10.17
C THR A 8 -0.96 -17.19 -9.34
N THR A 9 -0.58 -16.57 -8.21
CA THR A 9 -1.53 -15.90 -7.30
C THR A 9 -1.61 -14.39 -7.53
N ARG A 10 -0.65 -13.83 -8.30
CA ARG A 10 -0.47 -12.40 -8.55
C ARG A 10 -0.36 -11.56 -7.27
N TYR A 11 0.19 -12.15 -6.21
CA TYR A 11 0.50 -11.46 -4.98
C TYR A 11 2.00 -11.37 -4.76
N ASP A 12 2.38 -10.30 -4.07
CA ASP A 12 3.73 -10.04 -3.64
C ASP A 12 3.85 -10.29 -2.14
N TYR A 13 4.59 -11.33 -1.79
CA TYR A 13 4.84 -11.75 -0.43
C TYR A 13 6.20 -11.25 0.04
N TYR A 14 6.33 -11.01 1.34
CA TYR A 14 7.61 -10.75 1.97
C TYR A 14 7.72 -11.46 3.31
N THR A 15 8.96 -11.67 3.75
CA THR A 15 9.28 -12.10 5.11
C THR A 15 10.27 -11.13 5.75
N ILE A 16 10.23 -11.08 7.08
CA ILE A 16 11.20 -10.36 7.91
C ILE A 16 12.14 -11.39 8.52
N GLY A 17 13.41 -11.03 8.61
CA GLY A 17 14.49 -11.96 8.90
C GLY A 17 15.83 -11.27 8.96
N THR A 18 16.81 -12.02 9.44
CA THR A 18 18.22 -11.62 9.52
C THR A 18 18.99 -12.14 8.32
N TYR A 19 20.00 -11.38 7.89
CA TYR A 19 20.93 -11.83 6.86
C TYR A 19 22.28 -12.17 7.49
N ASP A 20 22.69 -13.42 7.33
CA ASP A 20 23.99 -13.94 7.76
C ASP A 20 25.03 -13.67 6.67
N PHE A 21 25.86 -12.66 6.90
CA PHE A 21 26.90 -12.23 5.97
C PHE A 21 28.07 -13.23 5.84
N VAL A 22 28.28 -14.11 6.83
CA VAL A 22 29.38 -15.09 6.79
C VAL A 22 29.02 -16.25 5.87
N ASN A 23 27.77 -16.69 5.93
CA ASN A 23 27.27 -17.83 5.16
C ASN A 23 26.45 -17.41 3.93
N ASP A 24 26.38 -16.12 3.61
CA ASP A 24 25.59 -15.53 2.52
C ASP A 24 24.15 -16.06 2.50
N ARG A 25 23.47 -15.99 3.64
CA ARG A 25 22.17 -16.62 3.81
C ARG A 25 21.16 -15.72 4.52
N TYR A 26 19.98 -15.63 3.92
CA TYR A 26 18.81 -15.05 4.58
C TYR A 26 18.13 -16.08 5.49
N VAL A 27 17.84 -15.68 6.73
CA VAL A 27 17.17 -16.50 7.74
C VAL A 27 15.90 -15.77 8.19
N PRO A 28 14.70 -16.24 7.83
CA PRO A 28 13.44 -15.65 8.29
C PRO A 28 13.30 -15.76 9.82
N ASP A 29 12.71 -14.76 10.47
CA ASP A 29 12.52 -14.74 11.93
C ASP A 29 11.43 -15.73 12.43
N GLY A 30 10.82 -16.50 11.52
CA GLY A 30 9.82 -17.54 11.82
C GLY A 30 8.40 -17.02 12.08
N ALA A 31 8.23 -15.74 12.41
CA ALA A 31 6.92 -15.11 12.61
C ALA A 31 6.14 -14.83 11.31
N SER A 32 6.80 -14.92 10.16
CA SER A 32 6.20 -14.75 8.83
C SER A 32 6.47 -15.99 7.98
N PRO A 33 5.46 -16.84 7.68
CA PRO A 33 5.66 -18.00 6.83
C PRO A 33 6.03 -17.57 5.40
N ASP A 34 6.99 -18.27 4.80
CA ASP A 34 7.42 -18.05 3.42
C ASP A 34 6.58 -18.86 2.42
N ASN A 35 5.26 -18.63 2.45
CA ASN A 35 4.27 -19.28 1.58
C ASN A 35 3.10 -18.33 1.27
N ASP A 36 2.01 -18.86 0.74
CA ASP A 36 0.79 -18.12 0.36
C ASP A 36 -0.01 -17.53 1.54
N THR A 37 0.35 -17.92 2.77
CA THR A 37 -0.18 -17.35 4.03
C THR A 37 0.72 -16.25 4.62
N GLY A 38 1.83 -15.93 3.95
CA GLY A 38 2.79 -14.91 4.38
C GLY A 38 2.26 -13.48 4.30
N LEU A 39 3.06 -12.54 4.83
CA LEU A 39 2.77 -11.12 4.76
C LEU A 39 2.84 -10.62 3.31
N ARG A 40 1.97 -9.65 2.98
CA ARG A 40 1.91 -9.02 1.64
C ARG A 40 2.10 -7.52 1.77
N PHE A 41 2.72 -6.91 0.75
CA PHE A 41 2.77 -5.44 0.69
C PHE A 41 1.40 -4.83 0.46
N ASP A 42 0.53 -5.53 -0.23
CA ASP A 42 -0.84 -5.11 -0.48
C ASP A 42 -1.72 -6.35 -0.58
N TYR A 43 -2.96 -6.24 -0.11
CA TYR A 43 -3.93 -7.33 -0.14
C TYR A 43 -4.91 -7.22 -1.32
N GLY A 44 -4.80 -6.16 -2.13
CA GLY A 44 -5.55 -5.94 -3.36
C GLY A 44 -4.73 -6.25 -4.62
N ASN A 45 -4.91 -5.42 -5.64
CA ASN A 45 -4.27 -5.55 -6.95
C ASN A 45 -2.93 -4.81 -6.99
N PHE A 46 -1.87 -5.54 -6.64
CA PHE A 46 -0.51 -5.03 -6.53
C PHE A 46 0.49 -6.16 -6.78
N TYR A 47 1.29 -6.02 -7.82
CA TYR A 47 2.20 -7.07 -8.27
C TYR A 47 3.53 -6.50 -8.78
N ALA A 48 4.54 -7.37 -8.89
CA ALA A 48 5.86 -7.06 -9.44
C ALA A 48 6.53 -5.85 -8.76
N SER A 49 6.37 -5.77 -7.44
CA SER A 49 6.86 -4.67 -6.63
C SER A 49 8.38 -4.62 -6.57
N LYS A 50 8.88 -3.40 -6.41
CA LYS A 50 10.31 -3.14 -6.31
C LYS A 50 10.57 -1.95 -5.42
N THR A 51 11.63 -2.06 -4.62
CA THR A 51 12.06 -0.97 -3.76
C THR A 51 13.38 -0.39 -4.24
N PHE A 52 13.58 0.89 -3.97
CA PHE A 52 14.88 1.55 -4.06
C PHE A 52 15.08 2.45 -2.84
N PHE A 53 16.33 2.82 -2.59
CA PHE A 53 16.67 3.76 -1.52
C PHE A 53 16.80 5.17 -2.11
N ASP A 54 16.03 6.10 -1.56
CA ASP A 54 16.10 7.53 -1.84
C ASP A 54 17.10 8.15 -0.85
N GLU A 55 18.33 8.38 -1.30
CA GLU A 55 19.40 8.97 -0.47
C GLU A 55 19.07 10.40 -0.04
N GLY A 56 18.41 11.18 -0.90
CA GLY A 56 18.11 12.58 -0.65
C GLY A 56 17.18 12.78 0.55
N LYS A 57 16.24 11.86 0.75
CA LYS A 57 15.30 11.88 1.90
C LYS A 57 15.50 10.74 2.88
N ARG A 58 16.55 9.94 2.70
CA ARG A 58 16.91 8.80 3.56
C ARG A 58 15.76 7.84 3.84
N ARG A 59 15.00 7.50 2.80
CA ARG A 59 13.81 6.64 2.89
C ARG A 59 13.87 5.51 1.87
N ARG A 60 13.25 4.37 2.19
CA ARG A 60 13.01 3.32 1.20
C ARG A 60 11.65 3.57 0.56
N ILE A 61 11.61 3.56 -0.76
CA ILE A 61 10.40 3.74 -1.54
C ILE A 61 10.06 2.42 -2.23
N ILE A 62 8.78 2.05 -2.21
CA ILE A 62 8.24 0.91 -2.94
C ILE A 62 7.33 1.38 -4.08
N TRP A 63 7.52 0.76 -5.25
CA TRP A 63 6.62 0.80 -6.40
C TRP A 63 5.95 -0.55 -6.57
N GLY A 64 4.76 -0.56 -7.16
CA GLY A 64 4.09 -1.78 -7.60
C GLY A 64 3.14 -1.51 -8.75
N TRP A 65 3.04 -2.50 -9.63
CA TRP A 65 2.16 -2.50 -10.78
C TRP A 65 0.77 -2.97 -10.37
N SER A 66 -0.25 -2.20 -10.75
CA SER A 66 -1.66 -2.60 -10.66
C SER A 66 -2.14 -2.87 -12.08
N ASN A 67 -2.47 -4.13 -12.37
CA ASN A 67 -2.99 -4.49 -13.69
C ASN A 67 -4.48 -4.15 -13.79
N GLU A 68 -5.02 -4.22 -14.99
CA GLU A 68 -6.42 -3.91 -15.21
C GLU A 68 -7.34 -4.94 -14.54
N SER A 69 -8.50 -4.48 -14.08
CA SER A 69 -9.56 -5.31 -13.49
C SER A 69 -10.81 -5.37 -14.38
N ASP A 70 -10.75 -4.75 -15.57
CA ASP A 70 -11.76 -4.85 -16.64
C ASP A 70 -11.38 -5.96 -17.63
N THR A 71 -12.02 -5.97 -18.82
CA THR A 71 -11.79 -7.02 -19.81
C THR A 71 -10.68 -6.68 -20.79
N HIS A 72 -10.08 -7.68 -21.41
CA HIS A 72 -9.11 -7.47 -22.50
C HIS A 72 -9.69 -6.70 -23.69
N GLN A 73 -11.00 -6.78 -23.92
CA GLN A 73 -11.68 -5.98 -24.94
C GLN A 73 -11.69 -4.49 -24.55
N ASP A 74 -11.88 -4.19 -23.27
CA ASP A 74 -11.81 -2.81 -22.76
C ASP A 74 -10.38 -2.26 -22.88
N ASP A 75 -9.36 -3.07 -22.58
CA ASP A 75 -7.96 -2.71 -22.81
C ASP A 75 -7.68 -2.33 -24.28
N TRP A 76 -8.18 -3.14 -25.21
CA TRP A 76 -8.06 -2.86 -26.64
C TRP A 76 -8.82 -1.59 -27.04
N ALA A 77 -10.03 -1.39 -26.51
CA ALA A 77 -10.87 -0.24 -26.83
C ALA A 77 -10.31 1.08 -26.27
N LYS A 78 -9.79 1.08 -25.04
CA LYS A 78 -9.19 2.27 -24.40
C LYS A 78 -7.76 2.54 -24.88
N GLY A 79 -7.06 1.52 -25.38
CA GLY A 79 -5.74 1.62 -26.03
C GLY A 79 -4.55 1.64 -25.07
N TRP A 80 -4.75 1.35 -23.80
CA TRP A 80 -3.69 1.28 -22.77
C TRP A 80 -4.09 0.28 -21.68
N ALA A 81 -3.13 -0.25 -20.93
CA ALA A 81 -3.39 -1.17 -19.83
C ALA A 81 -2.27 -1.11 -18.77
N GLY A 82 -2.69 -1.10 -17.51
CA GLY A 82 -1.83 -1.13 -16.33
C GLY A 82 -1.41 0.26 -15.86
N ILE A 83 -1.37 0.42 -14.54
CA ILE A 83 -0.88 1.61 -13.86
C ILE A 83 0.19 1.27 -12.84
N GLN A 84 1.04 2.26 -12.52
CA GLN A 84 1.85 2.20 -11.32
C GLN A 84 1.08 2.83 -10.16
N THR A 85 1.14 2.19 -9.00
CA THR A 85 0.60 2.75 -7.76
C THR A 85 1.38 4.00 -7.35
N ILE A 86 0.75 4.88 -6.57
CA ILE A 86 1.45 6.02 -5.94
C ILE A 86 2.59 5.46 -5.09
N PRO A 87 3.84 5.95 -5.25
CA PRO A 87 4.97 5.44 -4.48
C PRO A 87 4.72 5.58 -2.98
N ARG A 88 5.12 4.56 -2.23
CA ARG A 88 4.96 4.53 -0.77
C ARG A 88 6.32 4.54 -0.10
N ALA A 89 6.48 5.34 0.95
CA ALA A 89 7.57 5.16 1.90
C ALA A 89 7.34 3.83 2.64
N LEU A 90 8.40 3.07 2.87
CA LEU A 90 8.39 1.74 3.46
C LEU A 90 9.35 1.68 4.64
N TRP A 91 8.86 1.26 5.79
CA TRP A 91 9.69 1.06 6.99
C TRP A 91 9.18 -0.12 7.82
N LEU A 92 9.99 -0.58 8.77
CA LEU A 92 9.61 -1.64 9.69
C LEU A 92 8.72 -1.06 10.79
N ASP A 93 7.61 -1.74 11.12
CA ASP A 93 6.79 -1.36 12.27
C ASP A 93 7.62 -1.41 13.56
N SER A 94 7.25 -0.59 14.54
CA SER A 94 7.87 -0.57 15.88
C SER A 94 7.93 -1.93 16.57
N ASN A 95 6.96 -2.82 16.32
CA ASN A 95 6.92 -4.17 16.87
C ASN A 95 7.80 -5.18 16.10
N GLY A 96 8.37 -4.78 14.96
CA GLY A 96 9.26 -5.62 14.14
C GLY A 96 8.59 -6.74 13.35
N ARG A 97 7.26 -6.86 13.37
CA ARG A 97 6.52 -8.00 12.80
C ARG A 97 6.01 -7.79 11.38
N GLN A 98 5.95 -6.54 10.93
CA GLN A 98 5.46 -6.19 9.60
C GLN A 98 6.09 -4.89 9.11
N VAL A 99 5.98 -4.62 7.82
CA VAL A 99 6.29 -3.30 7.28
C VAL A 99 5.07 -2.39 7.31
N VAL A 100 5.32 -1.10 7.50
CA VAL A 100 4.33 -0.04 7.35
C VAL A 100 4.62 0.70 6.05
N GLN A 101 3.55 1.13 5.40
CA GLN A 101 3.59 1.88 4.16
C GLN A 101 2.72 3.14 4.29
N TRP A 102 3.20 4.23 3.70
CA TRP A 102 2.44 5.46 3.58
C TRP A 102 2.78 6.14 2.25
N PRO A 103 1.80 6.75 1.54
CA PRO A 103 2.09 7.54 0.35
C PRO A 103 3.23 8.54 0.61
N ILE A 104 4.13 8.72 -0.36
CA ILE A 104 5.21 9.70 -0.20
C ILE A 104 4.63 11.11 -0.02
N GLU A 105 5.23 11.91 0.87
CA GLU A 105 4.79 13.28 1.21
C GLU A 105 4.66 14.22 -0.01
N GLU A 106 5.34 13.93 -1.13
CA GLU A 106 5.19 14.70 -2.36
C GLU A 106 3.78 14.68 -2.93
N VAL A 107 3.00 13.62 -2.67
CA VAL A 107 1.61 13.52 -3.13
C VAL A 107 0.74 14.62 -2.52
N ASP A 108 1.08 15.11 -1.32
CA ASP A 108 0.31 16.13 -0.62
C ASP A 108 0.29 17.46 -1.41
N LYS A 109 1.27 17.68 -2.30
CA LYS A 109 1.31 18.85 -3.19
C LYS A 109 0.19 18.86 -4.23
N LEU A 110 -0.46 17.72 -4.46
CA LEU A 110 -1.62 17.59 -5.34
C LEU A 110 -2.94 17.94 -4.63
N ARG A 111 -2.92 18.12 -3.30
CA ARG A 111 -4.11 18.51 -2.54
C ARG A 111 -4.46 19.97 -2.86
N HIS A 112 -5.73 20.21 -3.15
CA HIS A 112 -6.28 21.54 -3.44
C HIS A 112 -7.15 22.02 -2.27
N LYS A 113 -8.46 22.21 -2.51
CA LYS A 113 -9.42 22.64 -1.50
C LYS A 113 -9.64 21.51 -0.49
N GLU A 114 -9.30 21.77 0.77
CA GLU A 114 -9.62 20.89 1.89
C GLU A 114 -11.09 21.08 2.33
N VAL A 115 -11.75 19.98 2.69
CA VAL A 115 -13.08 19.98 3.29
C VAL A 115 -13.01 19.13 4.57
N GLY A 116 -13.03 19.79 5.72
CA GLY A 116 -12.98 19.15 7.03
C GLY A 116 -14.35 18.90 7.64
N ILE A 117 -14.55 17.73 8.24
CA ILE A 117 -15.74 17.38 9.05
C ILE A 117 -15.26 17.01 10.44
N TYR A 118 -15.74 17.72 11.46
CA TYR A 118 -15.28 17.55 12.84
C TYR A 118 -16.42 17.14 13.77
N GLN A 119 -16.08 16.31 14.77
CA GLN A 119 -16.96 15.93 15.89
C GLN A 119 -18.35 15.42 15.47
N ARG A 120 -18.42 14.66 14.37
CA ARG A 120 -19.69 14.13 13.86
C ARG A 120 -19.98 12.75 14.44
N VAL A 121 -21.13 12.64 15.13
CA VAL A 121 -21.66 11.35 15.58
C VAL A 121 -22.35 10.65 14.40
N MET A 122 -21.83 9.49 14.02
CA MET A 122 -22.46 8.62 13.02
C MET A 122 -23.45 7.69 13.73
N LYS A 123 -24.73 7.80 13.39
CA LYS A 123 -25.74 6.85 13.85
C LYS A 123 -25.54 5.50 13.16
N CYS A 124 -25.93 4.41 13.82
CA CYS A 124 -25.96 3.09 13.18
C CYS A 124 -26.80 3.14 11.90
N GLY A 125 -26.25 2.66 10.78
CA GLY A 125 -26.87 2.74 9.45
C GLY A 125 -26.94 4.16 8.85
N GLY A 126 -26.34 5.17 9.51
CA GLY A 126 -26.32 6.54 9.02
C GLY A 126 -25.35 6.73 7.85
N VAL A 127 -25.79 7.44 6.82
CA VAL A 127 -24.96 7.86 5.69
C VAL A 127 -24.77 9.37 5.78
N HIS A 128 -23.52 9.83 5.60
CA HIS A 128 -23.21 11.24 5.50
C HIS A 128 -22.50 11.52 4.19
N LYS A 129 -23.14 12.34 3.35
CA LYS A 129 -22.58 12.78 2.08
C LYS A 129 -21.66 13.98 2.33
N ILE A 130 -20.43 13.89 1.82
CA ILE A 130 -19.50 15.00 1.77
C ILE A 130 -19.75 15.76 0.47
N GLU A 131 -19.93 17.06 0.55
CA GLU A 131 -20.16 17.93 -0.60
C GLU A 131 -18.95 18.82 -0.87
N GLN A 132 -18.93 19.46 -2.05
CA GLN A 132 -17.91 20.45 -2.44
C GLN A 132 -16.48 19.91 -2.61
N ILE A 133 -16.35 18.62 -2.94
CA ILE A 133 -15.10 17.97 -3.31
C ILE A 133 -15.23 17.34 -4.71
N GLN A 134 -14.14 17.33 -5.49
CA GLN A 134 -14.08 16.54 -6.73
C GLN A 134 -13.93 15.06 -6.36
N THR A 135 -14.99 14.26 -6.54
CA THR A 135 -15.05 12.89 -6.01
C THR A 135 -14.22 11.87 -6.80
N ALA A 136 -13.95 12.11 -8.07
CA ALA A 136 -13.17 11.19 -8.91
C ALA A 136 -11.65 11.28 -8.67
N GLN A 137 -11.18 12.34 -8.02
CA GLN A 137 -9.78 12.54 -7.68
C GLN A 137 -9.69 13.34 -6.37
N ALA A 138 -9.62 12.61 -5.26
CA ALA A 138 -9.56 13.17 -3.91
C ALA A 138 -8.64 12.32 -3.03
N ASP A 139 -8.20 12.93 -1.94
CA ASP A 139 -7.54 12.28 -0.83
C ASP A 139 -8.41 12.47 0.43
N VAL A 140 -8.68 11.39 1.16
CA VAL A 140 -9.63 11.37 2.27
C VAL A 140 -9.02 10.65 3.46
N GLU A 141 -8.82 11.39 4.54
CA GLU A 141 -8.36 10.86 5.81
C GLU A 141 -9.50 10.88 6.84
N SER A 142 -9.69 9.77 7.56
CA SER A 142 -10.69 9.66 8.62
C SER A 142 -10.08 8.95 9.82
N PRO A 143 -9.54 9.68 10.82
CA PRO A 143 -9.05 9.08 12.04
C PRO A 143 -10.23 8.51 12.83
N SER A 144 -10.32 7.20 12.93
CA SER A 144 -11.36 6.54 13.72
C SER A 144 -11.03 6.66 15.21
N THR A 145 -11.58 7.67 15.89
CA THR A 145 -11.86 7.53 17.33
C THR A 145 -13.14 6.71 17.45
N CYS A 146 -12.98 5.39 17.63
CA CYS A 146 -14.09 4.54 18.03
C CYS A 146 -14.56 5.01 19.42
N PHE A 147 -15.72 5.67 19.49
CA PHE A 147 -16.40 5.87 20.76
C PHE A 147 -16.85 4.48 21.21
N GLN A 148 -16.22 3.97 22.28
CA GLN A 148 -16.72 2.80 22.99
C GLN A 148 -18.17 3.06 23.39
N ALA A 149 -19.03 2.09 23.09
CA ALA A 149 -20.38 2.01 23.64
C ALA A 149 -20.32 1.61 25.12
#